data_AF-A0A2T6IQ16-F1
#
_entry.id   AF-A0A2T6IQ16-F1
#
_cell.length_a   1.000
_cell.length_b   1.000
_cell.length_c   1.000
_cell.angle_alpha   90.00
_cell.angle_beta   90.00
_cell.angle_gamma   90.00
#
_symmetry.space_group_name_H-M   'P 1'
#
loop_
_entity.id
_entity.type
_entity.pdbx_description
1 polymer ?
#
loop_
_entity_poly.entity_id
_entity_poly.type
_entity_poly.pdbx_seq_one_letter_code
_entity_poly.pdbx_strand_id
1 'polypeptide(L)'
;MDAVIAEAAAALPEVPTAAAAAIAAGQCAQEQRTRAGARDGRQVDHAHSTEEEDEVLAQQMRKEGINTPAVQEKLLVVEGKEVAVLCVTFSDKIFVTISDNGKMAAMIQGSAGFEQERADFGVRFIFGDRHREYFLVYARELLAMISAQSKKELLLAISIGVDSPSFFRAVMSGIRENFHFH
;
A
#
# COMPACT_ATOMS: atom_id res chain seq x y z
N MET A 1 -46.70 22.81 -14.82
CA MET A 1 -47.08 24.14 -14.33
C MET A 1 -46.52 24.28 -12.92
N ASP A 2 -45.19 24.15 -12.80
CA ASP A 2 -44.16 25.16 -13.11
C ASP A 2 -44.01 26.10 -11.92
N ALA A 3 -42.94 25.90 -11.14
CA ALA A 3 -41.82 26.86 -11.01
C ALA A 3 -42.11 27.84 -9.85
N VAL A 4 -41.21 28.29 -8.99
CA VAL A 4 -39.76 28.50 -9.03
C VAL A 4 -39.25 28.45 -7.59
N ILE A 5 -38.11 27.81 -7.39
CA ILE A 5 -37.26 27.89 -6.21
C ILE A 5 -36.41 29.17 -6.35
N ALA A 6 -36.46 30.09 -5.38
CA ALA A 6 -35.52 31.20 -5.24
C ALA A 6 -34.82 31.03 -3.88
N GLU A 7 -33.59 30.53 -3.86
CA GLU A 7 -32.34 31.30 -3.94
C GLU A 7 -32.06 32.04 -2.62
N ALA A 8 -31.36 31.34 -1.73
CA ALA A 8 -30.69 31.90 -0.56
C ALA A 8 -29.23 31.44 -0.59
N ALA A 9 -28.44 32.07 -1.46
CA ALA A 9 -26.98 31.98 -1.44
C ALA A 9 -26.45 32.90 -0.33
N ALA A 10 -26.34 32.38 0.88
CA ALA A 10 -25.60 33.01 1.95
C ALA A 10 -24.17 32.44 1.97
N ALA A 11 -23.22 33.33 1.71
CA ALA A 11 -21.78 33.08 1.69
C ALA A 11 -21.29 32.38 2.97
N LEU A 12 -20.66 31.22 2.80
CA LEU A 12 -19.85 30.58 3.83
C LEU A 12 -18.37 30.91 3.57
N PRO A 13 -17.59 31.23 4.61
CA PRO A 13 -16.15 31.45 4.46
C PRO A 13 -15.45 30.16 4.04
N GLU A 14 -14.50 30.27 3.09
CA GLU A 14 -13.64 29.16 2.67
C GLU A 14 -12.86 28.63 3.87
N VAL A 15 -13.21 27.43 4.33
CA VAL A 15 -12.42 26.71 5.32
C VAL A 15 -11.28 26.02 4.55
N PRO A 16 -10.00 26.34 4.81
CA PRO A 16 -8.91 25.69 4.13
C PRO A 16 -8.91 24.21 4.48
N THR A 17 -9.14 23.36 3.47
CA THR A 17 -9.02 21.91 3.56
C THR A 17 -7.67 21.56 4.17
N ALA A 18 -7.60 20.58 5.07
CA ALA A 18 -6.34 20.11 5.66
C ALA A 18 -5.28 19.74 4.60
N ALA A 19 -5.72 19.41 3.38
CA ALA A 19 -4.86 19.23 2.20
C ALA A 19 -4.13 20.51 1.76
N ALA A 20 -4.76 21.69 1.82
CA ALA A 20 -4.14 22.97 1.49
C ALA A 20 -3.12 23.41 2.56
N ALA A 21 -3.39 23.13 3.84
CA ALA A 21 -2.44 23.37 4.92
C ALA A 21 -1.18 22.49 4.83
N ALA A 22 -1.33 21.24 4.37
CA ALA A 22 -0.19 20.34 4.15
C ALA A 22 0.70 20.78 2.98
N ILE A 23 0.12 21.34 1.92
CA ILE A 23 0.88 21.87 0.77
C ILE A 23 1.62 23.16 1.15
N ALA A 24 0.99 24.04 1.93
CA ALA A 24 1.65 25.25 2.44
C ALA A 24 2.80 24.94 3.43
N ALA A 25 2.64 23.92 4.29
CA ALA A 25 3.70 23.49 5.20
C ALA A 25 4.89 22.83 4.47
N GLY A 26 4.61 22.10 3.38
CA GLY A 26 5.65 21.52 2.52
C GLY A 26 6.46 22.56 1.72
N GLN A 27 5.84 23.68 1.34
CA GLN A 27 6.50 24.75 0.59
C GLN A 27 7.29 25.72 1.49
N CYS A 28 6.84 25.99 2.72
CA CYS A 28 7.61 26.81 3.68
C CYS A 28 8.92 26.14 4.14
N ALA A 29 8.98 24.82 4.17
CA ALA A 29 10.22 24.09 4.51
C ALA A 29 11.29 24.18 3.41
N GLN A 30 10.90 24.46 2.17
CA GLN A 30 11.80 24.49 1.01
C GLN A 30 12.35 25.90 0.73
N GLU A 31 11.61 26.97 1.04
CA GLU A 31 12.09 28.36 0.85
C GLU A 31 12.94 28.92 2.00
N GLN A 32 12.93 28.31 3.20
CA GLN A 32 13.82 28.74 4.30
C GLN A 32 15.24 28.17 4.21
N ARG A 33 15.51 27.18 3.34
CA ARG A 33 16.87 26.64 3.12
C ARG A 33 17.69 27.43 2.11
N THR A 34 17.09 28.34 1.33
CA THR A 34 17.77 29.05 0.23
C THR A 34 18.27 30.46 0.56
N ARG A 35 18.22 30.92 1.82
CA ARG A 35 18.67 32.28 2.21
C ARG A 35 19.76 32.39 3.27
N ALA A 36 20.45 31.32 3.62
CA ALA A 36 21.62 31.39 4.50
C ALA A 36 22.79 30.60 3.89
N GLY A 37 23.66 31.27 3.13
CA GLY A 37 24.85 30.61 2.60
C GLY A 37 25.62 31.36 1.51
N ALA A 38 25.79 32.68 1.63
CA ALA A 38 26.81 33.37 0.86
C ALA A 38 28.14 33.31 1.62
N ARG A 39 28.95 32.29 1.35
CA ARG A 39 30.40 32.37 1.11
C ARG A 39 31.09 31.01 1.20
N ASP A 40 32.01 30.89 0.26
CA ASP A 40 33.22 30.07 0.22
C ASP A 40 33.13 28.70 -0.42
N GLY A 41 33.99 28.55 -1.44
CA GLY A 41 33.96 27.45 -2.39
C GLY A 41 34.48 26.17 -1.78
N ARG A 42 33.66 25.12 -1.87
CA ARG A 42 34.15 23.75 -2.00
C ARG A 42 33.08 22.93 -2.71
N GLN A 43 33.40 22.58 -3.95
CA GLN A 43 32.66 21.63 -4.75
C GLN A 43 32.80 20.26 -4.06
N VAL A 44 31.70 19.72 -3.54
CA VAL A 44 31.64 18.35 -3.02
C VAL A 44 30.60 17.62 -3.85
N ASP A 45 31.10 16.74 -4.71
CA ASP A 45 30.32 15.77 -5.46
C ASP A 45 29.59 14.83 -4.47
N HIS A 46 28.31 15.09 -4.23
CA HIS A 46 27.42 14.22 -3.45
C HIS A 46 26.25 13.75 -4.32
N ALA A 47 26.55 12.83 -5.23
CA ALA A 47 25.53 12.04 -5.92
C ALA A 47 25.87 10.54 -5.98
N HIS A 48 26.90 10.10 -5.25
CA HIS A 48 27.40 8.72 -5.32
C HIS A 48 27.28 7.92 -4.00
N SER A 49 26.73 8.49 -2.92
CA SER A 49 26.84 7.89 -1.57
C SER A 49 25.68 7.00 -1.14
N THR A 50 24.50 7.06 -1.76
CA THR A 50 23.33 6.32 -1.27
C THR A 50 23.35 4.82 -1.63
N GLU A 51 23.87 4.46 -2.80
CA GLU A 51 23.90 3.05 -3.24
C GLU A 51 24.97 2.25 -2.48
N GLU A 52 26.13 2.86 -2.22
CA GLU A 52 27.21 2.23 -1.45
C GLU A 52 26.84 2.08 0.04
N GLU A 53 26.10 3.04 0.62
CA GLU A 53 25.62 2.97 2.00
C GLU A 53 24.59 1.85 2.20
N ASP A 54 23.65 1.67 1.25
CA ASP A 54 22.66 0.60 1.28
C ASP A 54 23.31 -0.80 1.11
N GLU A 55 24.34 -0.91 0.27
CA GLU A 55 25.09 -2.16 0.10
C GLU A 55 25.91 -2.54 1.35
N VAL A 56 26.54 -1.56 1.99
CA VAL A 56 27.31 -1.78 3.22
C VAL A 56 26.38 -2.18 4.37
N LEU A 57 25.20 -1.56 4.49
CA LEU A 57 24.19 -1.96 5.48
C LEU A 57 23.70 -3.39 5.22
N ALA A 58 23.39 -3.74 3.97
CA ALA A 58 22.96 -5.08 3.58
C ALA A 58 24.03 -6.15 3.86
N GLN A 59 25.31 -5.83 3.64
CA GLN A 59 26.42 -6.74 3.96
C GLN A 59 26.63 -6.90 5.47
N GLN A 60 26.42 -5.83 6.25
CA GLN A 60 26.54 -5.87 7.71
C GLN A 60 25.37 -6.63 8.35
N MET A 61 24.15 -6.47 7.84
CA MET A 61 22.96 -7.23 8.26
C MET A 61 23.07 -8.74 7.96
N ARG A 62 23.70 -9.11 6.83
CA ARG A 62 24.00 -10.53 6.50
C ARG A 62 24.97 -11.18 7.50
N LYS A 63 25.92 -10.41 8.05
CA LYS A 63 26.84 -10.88 9.10
C LYS A 63 26.14 -11.11 10.45
N GLU A 64 25.03 -10.40 10.69
CA GLU A 64 24.22 -10.53 11.91
C GLU A 64 23.09 -11.58 11.79
N GLY A 65 22.99 -12.26 10.64
CA GLY A 65 21.94 -13.26 10.40
C GLY A 65 20.55 -12.66 10.21
N ILE A 66 20.45 -11.35 9.98
CA ILE A 66 19.19 -10.65 9.74
C ILE A 66 18.86 -10.82 8.25
N ASN A 67 17.92 -11.72 7.95
CA ASN A 67 17.38 -11.87 6.59
C ASN A 67 16.51 -10.66 6.25
N THR A 68 16.95 -9.86 5.28
CA THR A 68 16.13 -8.82 4.67
C THR A 68 14.91 -9.48 4.01
N PRO A 69 13.68 -8.98 4.26
CA PRO A 69 12.50 -9.56 3.65
C PRO A 69 12.54 -9.42 2.13
N ALA A 70 12.08 -10.44 1.41
CA ALA A 70 11.99 -10.37 -0.04
C ALA A 70 10.81 -9.46 -0.44
N VAL A 71 11.04 -8.53 -1.36
CA VAL A 71 10.05 -7.55 -1.80
C VAL A 71 9.77 -7.72 -3.30
N GLN A 72 8.49 -7.77 -3.67
CA GLN A 72 8.00 -7.77 -5.05
C GLN A 72 6.97 -6.65 -5.19
N GLU A 73 7.08 -5.81 -6.21
CA GLU A 73 6.11 -4.76 -6.50
C GLU A 73 5.70 -4.74 -7.97
N LYS A 74 4.44 -4.42 -8.23
CA LYS A 74 3.92 -4.30 -9.58
C LYS A 74 2.74 -3.34 -9.64
N LEU A 75 2.72 -2.51 -10.68
CA LEU A 75 1.54 -1.75 -11.08
C LEU A 75 0.75 -2.57 -12.11
N LEU A 76 -0.48 -2.94 -11.77
CA LEU A 76 -1.40 -3.66 -12.65
C LEU A 76 -2.38 -2.68 -13.28
N VAL A 77 -2.65 -2.83 -14.57
CA VAL A 77 -3.72 -2.07 -15.24
C VAL A 77 -4.95 -2.98 -15.36
N VAL A 78 -5.99 -2.67 -14.58
CA VAL A 78 -7.23 -3.45 -14.50
C VAL A 78 -8.41 -2.57 -14.86
N GLU A 79 -9.13 -2.92 -15.93
CA GLU A 79 -10.29 -2.15 -16.41
C GLU A 79 -10.00 -0.63 -16.58
N GLY A 80 -8.78 -0.30 -17.02
CA GLY A 80 -8.34 1.09 -17.20
C GLY A 80 -7.92 1.83 -15.92
N LYS A 81 -7.87 1.14 -14.77
CA LYS A 81 -7.34 1.68 -13.50
C LYS A 81 -6.00 1.08 -13.17
N GLU A 82 -5.13 1.91 -12.60
CA GLU A 82 -3.86 1.48 -12.04
C GLU A 82 -4.08 0.94 -10.62
N VAL A 83 -3.60 -0.28 -10.38
CA VAL A 83 -3.66 -0.96 -9.09
C VAL A 83 -2.24 -1.30 -8.67
N ALA A 84 -1.75 -0.62 -7.64
CA ALA A 84 -0.45 -0.89 -7.05
C ALA A 84 -0.55 -2.13 -6.15
N VAL A 85 0.31 -3.11 -6.39
CA VAL A 85 0.45 -4.32 -5.57
C VAL A 85 1.89 -4.42 -5.07
N LEU A 86 2.05 -4.58 -3.77
CA LEU A 86 3.33 -4.84 -3.10
C LEU A 86 3.18 -6.15 -2.32
N CYS A 87 4.20 -7.01 -2.37
CA CYS A 87 4.30 -8.22 -1.60
C CYS A 87 5.64 -8.23 -0.87
N VAL A 88 5.60 -8.32 0.44
CA VAL A 88 6.77 -8.40 1.32
C VAL A 88 6.72 -9.73 2.06
N THR A 89 7.72 -10.56 1.85
CA THR A 89 7.82 -11.89 2.44
C THR A 89 8.73 -11.84 3.66
N PHE A 90 8.12 -12.02 4.84
CA PHE A 90 8.82 -12.22 6.10
C PHE A 90 9.03 -13.72 6.38
N SER A 91 9.63 -14.03 7.53
CA SER A 91 9.89 -15.40 7.97
C SER A 91 8.59 -16.17 8.25
N ASP A 92 7.62 -15.55 8.92
CA ASP A 92 6.36 -16.17 9.35
C ASP A 92 5.12 -15.62 8.64
N LYS A 93 5.23 -14.45 7.97
CA LYS A 93 4.11 -13.80 7.29
C LYS A 93 4.47 -13.33 5.88
N ILE A 94 3.44 -13.17 5.06
CA ILE A 94 3.49 -12.46 3.80
C ILE A 94 2.59 -11.24 3.93
N PHE A 95 3.16 -10.06 3.78
CA PHE A 95 2.44 -8.80 3.76
C PHE A 95 2.14 -8.40 2.33
N VAL A 96 0.86 -8.23 2.00
CA VAL A 96 0.42 -7.82 0.66
C VAL A 96 -0.31 -6.49 0.79
N THR A 97 -0.01 -5.53 -0.09
CA THR A 97 -0.80 -4.32 -0.25
C THR A 97 -1.49 -4.32 -1.61
N ILE A 98 -2.76 -3.95 -1.68
CA ILE A 98 -3.49 -3.73 -2.94
C ILE A 98 -4.19 -2.38 -2.87
N SER A 99 -3.83 -1.46 -3.76
CA SER A 99 -4.39 -0.10 -3.72
C SER A 99 -4.58 0.50 -5.12
N ASP A 100 -5.78 1.04 -5.39
CA ASP A 100 -6.09 1.79 -6.62
C ASP A 100 -6.06 3.32 -6.45
N ASN A 101 -5.71 3.80 -5.25
CA ASN A 101 -5.83 5.22 -4.89
C ASN A 101 -4.70 5.73 -3.96
N GLY A 102 -3.65 4.94 -3.77
CA GLY A 102 -2.52 5.21 -2.89
C GLY A 102 -2.84 5.19 -1.38
N LYS A 103 -3.99 4.65 -0.96
CA LYS A 103 -4.42 4.62 0.45
C LYS A 103 -4.46 3.20 0.99
N MET A 104 -4.66 3.09 2.30
CA MET A 104 -4.99 1.85 2.99
C MET A 104 -6.34 2.03 3.67
N ALA A 105 -7.38 1.38 3.14
CA ALA A 105 -8.74 1.48 3.67
C ALA A 105 -9.02 0.44 4.75
N ALA A 106 -8.39 -0.74 4.65
CA ALA A 106 -8.49 -1.80 5.64
C ALA A 106 -7.21 -2.62 5.74
N MET A 107 -7.02 -3.22 6.92
CA MET A 107 -6.00 -4.23 7.16
C MET A 107 -6.65 -5.52 7.67
N ILE A 108 -6.31 -6.65 7.04
CA ILE A 108 -6.92 -7.96 7.25
C ILE A 108 -5.80 -8.97 7.51
N GLN A 109 -5.97 -9.79 8.54
CA GLN A 109 -5.09 -10.94 8.79
C GLN A 109 -5.77 -12.21 8.32
N GLY A 110 -5.02 -13.07 7.64
CA GLY A 110 -5.43 -14.39 7.21
C GLY A 110 -4.49 -15.47 7.74
N SER A 111 -5.04 -16.56 8.25
CA SER A 111 -4.29 -17.74 8.68
C SER A 111 -4.96 -18.99 8.13
N ALA A 112 -4.17 -19.87 7.51
CA ALA A 112 -4.65 -21.20 7.14
C ALA A 112 -4.54 -22.11 8.37
N GLY A 113 -5.68 -22.51 8.95
CA GLY A 113 -5.72 -23.56 9.95
C GLY A 113 -5.47 -24.91 9.26
N PHE A 114 -4.44 -25.64 9.69
CA PHE A 114 -4.24 -27.03 9.28
C PHE A 114 -4.84 -27.95 10.34
N GLU A 115 -6.16 -27.95 10.49
CA GLU A 115 -6.82 -29.08 11.15
C GLU A 115 -7.01 -30.22 10.13
N GLN A 116 -6.69 -31.44 10.55
CA GLN A 116 -6.33 -32.59 9.72
C GLN A 116 -7.34 -33.05 8.66
N GLU A 117 -8.53 -32.45 8.57
CA GLU A 117 -9.59 -32.85 7.64
C GLU A 117 -10.25 -31.69 6.85
N ARG A 118 -10.00 -30.42 7.20
CA ARG A 118 -10.48 -29.24 6.44
C ARG A 118 -9.52 -28.05 6.56
N ALA A 119 -9.11 -27.48 5.44
CA ALA A 119 -8.40 -26.21 5.41
C ALA A 119 -9.38 -25.08 5.76
N ASP A 120 -9.51 -24.77 7.05
CA ASP A 120 -10.30 -23.63 7.49
C ASP A 120 -9.47 -22.35 7.33
N PHE A 121 -9.81 -21.57 6.31
CA PHE A 121 -9.21 -20.27 6.04
C PHE A 121 -9.86 -19.19 6.92
N GLY A 122 -9.22 -18.90 8.05
CA GLY A 122 -9.62 -17.82 8.94
C GLY A 122 -9.12 -16.47 8.43
N VAL A 123 -10.03 -15.55 8.12
CA VAL A 123 -9.72 -14.14 7.81
C VAL A 123 -10.43 -13.21 8.79
N ARG A 124 -9.74 -12.18 9.27
CA ARG A 124 -10.29 -11.18 10.19
C ARG A 124 -9.78 -9.78 9.90
N PHE A 125 -10.63 -8.78 10.04
CA PHE A 125 -10.19 -7.38 10.04
C PHE A 125 -9.39 -7.08 11.31
N ILE A 126 -8.23 -6.44 11.14
CA ILE A 126 -7.51 -5.78 12.23
C ILE A 126 -8.10 -4.39 12.44
N PHE A 127 -8.16 -3.59 11.37
CA PHE A 127 -8.77 -2.26 11.37
C PHE A 127 -9.25 -1.85 9.97
N GLY A 128 -9.98 -0.73 9.91
CA GLY A 128 -10.48 -0.13 8.67
C GLY A 128 -11.99 -0.28 8.47
N ASP A 129 -12.42 -0.01 7.25
CA ASP A 129 -13.83 -0.04 6.85
C ASP A 129 -14.37 -1.48 6.78
N ARG A 130 -15.10 -1.89 7.81
CA ARG A 130 -15.72 -3.23 7.91
C ARG A 130 -16.99 -3.38 7.06
N HIS A 131 -17.54 -2.29 6.53
CA HIS A 131 -18.73 -2.36 5.67
C HIS A 131 -18.40 -2.91 4.28
N ARG A 132 -17.11 -2.92 3.90
CA ARG A 132 -16.61 -3.49 2.65
C ARG A 132 -16.30 -4.97 2.81
N GLU A 133 -17.34 -5.78 2.96
CA GLU A 133 -17.21 -7.23 3.16
C GLU A 133 -16.49 -7.92 2.00
N TYR A 134 -16.55 -7.37 0.78
CA TYR A 134 -15.83 -7.91 -0.37
C TYR A 134 -14.30 -7.92 -0.16
N PHE A 135 -13.73 -7.07 0.72
CA PHE A 135 -12.32 -7.16 1.08
C PHE A 135 -11.94 -8.52 1.70
N LEU A 136 -12.87 -9.17 2.40
CA LEU A 136 -12.64 -10.53 2.91
C LEU A 136 -12.55 -11.56 1.78
N VAL A 137 -13.23 -11.33 0.66
CA VAL A 137 -13.13 -12.19 -0.53
C VAL A 137 -11.73 -12.08 -1.14
N TYR A 138 -11.18 -10.86 -1.24
CA TYR A 138 -9.78 -10.64 -1.62
C TYR A 138 -8.81 -11.36 -0.67
N ALA A 139 -9.00 -11.20 0.64
CA ALA A 139 -8.15 -11.84 1.63
C ALA A 139 -8.20 -13.38 1.55
N ARG A 140 -9.39 -13.97 1.37
CA ARG A 140 -9.56 -15.42 1.27
C ARG A 140 -8.89 -15.99 0.01
N GLU A 141 -9.07 -15.34 -1.13
CA GLU A 141 -8.45 -15.80 -2.38
C GLU A 141 -6.92 -15.70 -2.32
N LEU A 142 -6.39 -14.59 -1.79
CA LEU A 142 -4.94 -14.45 -1.56
C LEU A 142 -4.41 -15.48 -0.59
N LEU A 143 -5.10 -15.71 0.52
CA LEU A 143 -4.71 -16.70 1.50
C LEU A 143 -4.71 -18.11 0.90
N ALA A 144 -5.68 -18.44 0.05
CA ALA A 144 -5.69 -19.71 -0.67
C ALA A 144 -4.46 -19.83 -1.58
N MET A 145 -4.13 -18.80 -2.37
CA MET A 145 -2.94 -18.79 -3.23
C MET A 145 -1.63 -18.92 -2.43
N ILE A 146 -1.50 -18.20 -1.32
CA ILE A 146 -0.34 -18.25 -0.43
C ILE A 146 -0.22 -19.63 0.23
N SER A 147 -1.31 -20.15 0.78
CA SER A 147 -1.33 -21.44 1.50
C SER A 147 -0.97 -22.63 0.63
N ALA A 148 -1.22 -22.53 -0.69
CA ALA A 148 -0.83 -23.55 -1.66
C ALA A 148 0.69 -23.62 -1.88
N GLN A 149 1.43 -22.54 -1.57
CA GLN A 149 2.86 -22.41 -1.83
C GLN A 149 3.69 -22.31 -0.54
N SER A 150 3.09 -21.84 0.55
CA SER A 150 3.76 -21.52 1.80
C SER A 150 2.84 -21.77 3.01
N LYS A 151 3.42 -22.00 4.19
CA LYS A 151 2.68 -22.11 5.46
C LYS A 151 2.58 -20.78 6.21
N LYS A 152 3.00 -19.69 5.57
CA LYS A 152 3.03 -18.34 6.16
C LYS A 152 1.62 -17.77 6.27
N GLU A 153 1.44 -16.91 7.26
CA GLU A 153 0.19 -16.15 7.42
C GLU A 153 0.12 -14.98 6.43
N LEU A 154 -1.08 -14.56 6.06
CA LEU A 154 -1.33 -13.38 5.26
C LEU A 154 -1.57 -12.17 6.15
N LEU A 155 -0.94 -11.06 5.82
CA LEU A 155 -1.33 -9.72 6.27
C LEU A 155 -1.65 -8.88 5.04
N LEU A 156 -2.91 -8.53 4.82
CA LEU A 156 -3.38 -7.77 3.67
C LEU A 156 -3.72 -6.33 4.08
N ALA A 157 -3.10 -5.35 3.43
CA ALA A 157 -3.58 -3.97 3.38
C ALA A 157 -4.31 -3.73 2.06
N ILE A 158 -5.54 -3.23 2.09
CA ILE A 158 -6.36 -3.08 0.88
C ILE A 158 -7.08 -1.74 0.82
N SER A 159 -7.14 -1.15 -0.37
CA SER A 159 -7.91 0.04 -0.70
C SER A 159 -8.30 0.00 -2.17
N ILE A 160 -9.51 -0.49 -2.43
CA ILE A 160 -10.05 -0.58 -3.80
C ILE A 160 -11.36 0.19 -3.83
N GLY A 161 -11.50 1.12 -4.77
CA GLY A 161 -12.72 1.88 -4.99
C GLY A 161 -13.77 1.15 -5.82
N VAL A 162 -13.38 0.15 -6.60
CA VAL A 162 -14.26 -0.64 -7.48
C VAL A 162 -14.75 -1.90 -6.78
N ASP A 163 -16.06 -2.01 -6.59
CA ASP A 163 -16.73 -3.23 -6.14
C ASP A 163 -17.37 -3.92 -7.35
N SER A 164 -16.58 -4.74 -8.05
CA SER A 164 -17.09 -5.56 -9.15
C SER A 164 -16.40 -6.94 -9.21
N PRO A 165 -17.13 -8.02 -9.50
CA PRO A 165 -16.54 -9.35 -9.63
C PRO A 165 -15.51 -9.47 -10.76
N SER A 166 -15.68 -8.72 -11.87
CA SER A 166 -14.74 -8.73 -12.99
C SER A 166 -13.41 -8.09 -12.59
N PHE A 167 -13.47 -6.96 -11.89
CA PHE A 167 -12.29 -6.26 -11.37
C PHE A 167 -11.54 -7.13 -10.36
N PHE A 168 -12.26 -7.77 -9.43
CA PHE A 168 -11.67 -8.74 -8.51
C PHE A 168 -10.92 -9.86 -9.23
N ARG A 169 -11.55 -10.52 -10.20
CA ARG A 169 -10.91 -11.62 -10.95
C ARG A 169 -9.69 -11.15 -11.71
N ALA A 170 -9.75 -9.98 -12.33
CA ALA A 170 -8.62 -9.42 -13.07
C ALA A 170 -7.45 -9.05 -12.15
N VAL A 171 -7.71 -8.46 -10.97
CA VAL A 171 -6.67 -8.23 -9.96
C VAL A 171 -6.05 -9.55 -9.52
N MET A 172 -6.86 -10.57 -9.20
CA MET A 172 -6.34 -11.87 -8.74
C MET A 172 -5.56 -12.62 -9.83
N SER A 173 -5.99 -12.54 -11.10
CA SER A 173 -5.23 -13.09 -12.23
C SER A 173 -3.88 -12.39 -12.36
N GLY A 174 -3.87 -11.05 -12.32
CA GLY A 174 -2.65 -10.26 -12.38
C GLY A 174 -1.68 -10.59 -11.24
N ILE A 175 -2.19 -10.80 -10.02
CA ILE A 175 -1.36 -11.23 -8.89
C ILE A 175 -0.78 -12.62 -9.13
N ARG A 176 -1.60 -13.58 -9.57
CA ARG A 176 -1.17 -14.96 -9.83
C ARG A 176 -0.08 -15.06 -10.90
N GLU A 177 -0.13 -14.20 -11.91
CA GLU A 177 0.82 -14.18 -13.03
C GLU A 177 2.14 -13.48 -12.69
N ASN A 178 2.13 -12.54 -11.74
CA ASN A 178 3.28 -11.66 -11.48
C ASN A 178 3.95 -11.87 -10.12
N PHE A 179 3.33 -12.58 -9.18
CA PHE A 179 3.84 -12.73 -7.82
C PHE A 179 4.05 -14.20 -7.44
N HIS A 180 5.17 -14.45 -6.77
CA HIS A 180 5.51 -15.77 -6.23
C HIS A 180 5.54 -15.73 -4.69
N PHE A 181 4.87 -16.69 -4.05
CA PHE A 181 4.72 -16.74 -2.59
C PHE A 181 5.59 -17.87 -2.01
N HIS A 182 6.84 -17.57 -1.70
CA HIS A 182 7.80 -18.52 -1.09
C HIS A 182 7.84 -18.37 0.44
#